data_AF-A8B940-F1
#
_entry.id   AF-A8B940-F1
#
_cell.length_a   1.000
_cell.length_b   1.000
_cell.length_c   1.000
_cell.angle_alpha   90.00
_cell.angle_beta   90.00
_cell.angle_gamma   90.00
#
_symmetry.space_group_name_H-M   'P 1'
#
loop_
_entity.id
_entity.type
_entity.pdbx_description
1 polymer ?
#
loop_
_entity_poly.entity_id
_entity_poly.type
_entity_poly.pdbx_seq_one_letter_code
_entity_poly.pdbx_strand_id
1 'polypeptide(L)'
;MPLDDESQSVHTFEQPVDNVEEMPQALINFRHANPDKETDILDIDLIDKDDIQACAEYVREIYEYLLQSEGKYMLGSDFLSNQIDFDAEDRTLLVDWISRCHTRFNLANESFFHCIAIFDSYLSRVVVPKASNRLVGICCLFIAAKYEQSYIPSLRHFVEALTQVDPEFLVNCKCEGNRSGPCYRCSREAIIDTEESILHTLDFQLAMPTILTFLRRYARISEMKNRDRYIAFYISELSCLTTSIFKFKPSEIAAGCIAMSRRLTRKPTWDETLEKYSGYTESDTKKVMAEISTIMKKYACNPKARYIRRKYSQEDRFYGVSLMIETVVTQALTLNTKEAK
;
A
#
# COMPACT_ATOMS: atom_id res chain seq x y z
N MET A 1 -29.04 -47.03 42.50
CA MET A 1 -27.62 -46.67 42.59
C MET A 1 -27.34 -45.64 41.52
N PRO A 2 -26.63 -44.56 41.87
CA PRO A 2 -26.85 -43.23 41.31
C PRO A 2 -26.05 -43.01 40.02
N LEU A 3 -26.59 -42.13 39.17
CA LEU A 3 -25.83 -41.50 38.09
C LEU A 3 -25.02 -40.37 38.74
N ASP A 4 -23.70 -40.49 38.65
CA ASP A 4 -22.76 -39.50 39.17
C ASP A 4 -22.82 -38.20 38.38
N ASP A 5 -22.68 -37.14 39.17
CA ASP A 5 -22.66 -35.73 38.85
C ASP A 5 -21.27 -35.36 38.31
N GLU A 6 -21.15 -35.08 37.01
CA GLU A 6 -19.99 -34.39 36.45
C GLU A 6 -20.44 -33.00 35.97
N SER A 7 -20.35 -32.06 36.90
CA SER A 7 -20.38 -30.62 36.66
C SER A 7 -19.29 -30.24 35.64
N GLN A 8 -19.69 -30.01 34.39
CA GLN A 8 -18.81 -29.39 33.40
C GLN A 8 -18.54 -27.94 33.82
N SER A 9 -17.28 -27.67 34.13
CA SER A 9 -16.74 -26.33 34.33
C SER A 9 -17.03 -25.49 33.08
N VAL A 10 -17.88 -24.48 33.25
CA VAL A 10 -18.06 -23.42 32.27
C VAL A 10 -16.70 -22.73 32.11
N HIS A 11 -16.01 -22.99 31.00
CA HIS A 11 -14.92 -22.14 30.55
C HIS A 11 -15.52 -20.77 30.28
N THR A 12 -15.43 -19.88 31.26
CA THR A 12 -15.60 -18.44 31.05
C THR A 12 -14.60 -18.05 29.98
N PHE A 13 -15.12 -17.68 28.80
CA PHE A 13 -14.37 -16.92 27.82
C PHE A 13 -13.90 -15.64 28.53
N GLU A 14 -12.62 -15.60 28.91
CA GLU A 14 -11.98 -14.32 29.18
C GLU A 14 -12.06 -13.53 27.89
N GLN A 15 -12.94 -12.52 27.88
CA GLN A 15 -12.95 -11.54 26.81
C GLN A 15 -11.55 -10.92 26.74
N PRO A 16 -10.98 -10.72 25.53
CA PRO A 16 -9.73 -10.00 25.41
C PRO A 16 -9.94 -8.65 26.09
N VAL A 17 -9.01 -8.28 26.97
CA VAL A 17 -8.98 -6.95 27.57
C VAL A 17 -9.02 -5.95 26.43
N ASP A 18 -10.12 -5.22 26.28
CA ASP A 18 -10.21 -4.09 25.37
C ASP A 18 -9.11 -3.11 25.75
N ASN A 19 -7.97 -3.19 25.06
CA ASN A 19 -7.09 -2.05 24.97
C ASN A 19 -7.95 -0.96 24.33
N VAL A 20 -8.34 0.03 25.12
CA VAL A 20 -8.97 1.24 24.60
C VAL A 20 -7.94 1.87 23.67
N GLU A 21 -7.99 1.51 22.38
CA GLU A 21 -7.13 2.12 21.37
C GLU A 21 -7.41 3.62 21.41
N GLU A 22 -6.41 4.38 21.83
CA GLU A 22 -6.49 5.83 21.90
C GLU A 22 -6.85 6.35 20.50
N MET A 23 -7.96 7.08 20.42
CA MET A 23 -8.52 7.53 19.15
C MET A 23 -7.45 8.33 18.37
N PRO A 24 -7.25 8.07 17.06
CA PRO A 24 -6.23 8.77 16.28
C PRO A 24 -6.38 10.29 16.37
N GLN A 25 -5.29 11.01 16.66
CA GLN A 25 -5.33 12.48 16.77
C GLN A 25 -5.86 13.15 15.48
N ALA A 26 -5.54 12.61 14.31
CA ALA A 26 -6.07 13.11 13.04
C ALA A 26 -7.60 12.98 12.96
N LEU A 27 -8.17 11.88 13.47
CA LEU A 27 -9.63 11.71 13.55
C LEU A 27 -10.25 12.73 14.51
N ILE A 28 -9.63 12.97 15.66
CA ILE A 28 -10.07 14.00 16.61
C ILE A 28 -10.09 15.37 15.94
N ASN A 29 -8.98 15.75 15.31
CA ASN A 29 -8.84 17.03 14.62
C ASN A 29 -9.87 17.17 13.48
N PHE A 30 -10.05 16.10 12.69
CA PHE A 30 -11.03 16.06 11.60
C PHE A 30 -12.46 16.28 12.11
N ARG A 31 -12.88 15.58 13.18
CA ARG A 31 -14.20 15.74 13.81
C ARG A 31 -14.41 17.15 14.36
N HIS A 32 -13.40 17.71 15.02
CA HIS A 32 -13.47 19.08 15.53
C HIS A 32 -13.63 20.12 14.40
N ALA A 33 -12.94 19.92 13.28
CA ALA A 33 -13.00 20.82 12.13
C ALA A 33 -14.27 20.64 11.28
N ASN A 34 -14.94 19.48 11.40
CA ASN A 34 -16.14 19.10 10.64
C ASN A 34 -17.22 18.49 11.56
N PRO A 35 -17.86 19.30 12.44
CA PRO A 35 -18.82 18.81 13.42
C PRO A 35 -20.10 18.25 12.79
N ASP A 36 -20.75 17.31 13.49
CA ASP A 36 -21.96 16.64 12.99
C ASP A 36 -23.19 17.55 12.88
N LYS A 37 -23.81 17.55 11.70
CA LYS A 37 -25.17 18.06 11.42
C LYS A 37 -25.84 17.16 10.39
N GLU A 38 -27.18 17.05 10.47
CA GLU A 38 -28.03 16.15 9.65
C GLU A 38 -27.96 16.38 8.12
N THR A 39 -27.17 17.34 7.63
CA THR A 39 -27.10 17.73 6.20
C THR A 39 -25.70 18.05 5.68
N ASP A 40 -24.63 17.73 6.40
CA ASP A 40 -23.29 18.26 6.09
C ASP A 40 -22.57 17.45 5.00
N ILE A 41 -22.96 17.69 3.74
CA ILE A 41 -22.04 17.48 2.60
C ILE A 41 -20.93 18.51 2.74
N LEU A 42 -19.67 18.07 2.79
CA LEU A 42 -18.52 18.96 2.88
C LEU A 42 -18.46 19.87 1.65
N ASP A 43 -18.10 21.15 1.82
CA ASP A 43 -18.17 22.16 0.74
C ASP A 43 -17.45 21.73 -0.55
N ILE A 44 -16.31 21.04 -0.41
CA ILE A 44 -15.50 20.53 -1.53
C ILE A 44 -16.14 19.35 -2.28
N ASP A 45 -17.14 18.72 -1.68
CA ASP A 45 -17.88 17.56 -2.19
C ASP A 45 -19.28 17.94 -2.69
N LEU A 46 -19.76 19.16 -2.40
CA LEU A 46 -21.03 19.67 -2.93
C LEU A 46 -21.11 19.66 -4.45
N ILE A 47 -19.96 19.76 -5.13
CA ILE A 47 -19.88 19.68 -6.60
C ILE A 47 -20.33 18.32 -7.13
N ASP A 48 -20.23 17.26 -6.32
CA ASP A 48 -20.61 15.89 -6.68
C ASP A 48 -21.92 15.45 -6.03
N LYS A 49 -22.70 16.36 -5.44
CA LYS A 49 -23.94 16.02 -4.73
C LYS A 49 -24.93 15.21 -5.57
N ASP A 50 -24.93 15.42 -6.89
CA ASP A 50 -25.84 14.78 -7.83
C ASP A 50 -25.24 13.49 -8.45
N ASP A 51 -23.95 13.20 -8.17
CA ASP A 51 -23.29 11.96 -8.56
C ASP A 51 -23.43 10.90 -7.46
N ILE A 52 -24.34 9.95 -7.70
CA ILE A 52 -24.59 8.83 -6.79
C ILE A 52 -23.33 7.99 -6.56
N GLN A 53 -22.40 7.92 -7.53
CA GLN A 53 -21.16 7.15 -7.40
C GLN A 53 -20.11 7.85 -6.51
N ALA A 54 -20.24 9.16 -6.31
CA ALA A 54 -19.34 9.93 -5.46
C ALA A 54 -19.67 9.79 -3.96
N CYS A 55 -20.87 9.33 -3.62
CA CYS A 55 -21.35 9.17 -2.25
C CYS A 55 -21.11 10.42 -1.38
N ALA A 56 -21.34 11.62 -1.95
CA ALA A 56 -20.97 12.89 -1.33
C ALA A 56 -21.62 13.12 0.05
N GLU A 57 -22.83 12.59 0.27
CA GLU A 57 -23.55 12.66 1.55
C GLU A 57 -22.94 11.81 2.67
N TYR A 58 -22.11 10.82 2.34
CA TYR A 58 -21.46 9.92 3.30
C TYR A 58 -19.95 10.17 3.44
N VAL A 59 -19.42 11.18 2.74
CA VAL A 59 -17.98 11.39 2.63
C VAL A 59 -17.31 11.59 4.00
N ARG A 60 -18.01 12.24 4.94
CA ARG A 60 -17.51 12.46 6.31
C ARG A 60 -17.41 11.14 7.04
N GLU A 61 -18.49 10.38 7.11
CA GLU A 61 -18.59 9.10 7.82
C GLU A 61 -17.61 8.07 7.24
N ILE A 62 -17.49 8.03 5.92
CA ILE A 62 -16.50 7.19 5.22
C ILE A 62 -15.09 7.57 5.68
N TYR A 63 -14.76 8.86 5.70
CA TYR A 63 -13.42 9.31 6.05
C TYR A 63 -13.09 9.11 7.53
N GLU A 64 -14.06 9.31 8.42
CA GLU A 64 -13.92 8.97 9.83
C GLU A 64 -13.64 7.48 10.04
N TYR A 65 -14.42 6.62 9.37
CA TYR A 65 -14.20 5.18 9.41
C TYR A 65 -12.80 4.81 8.88
N LEU A 66 -12.34 5.43 7.79
CA LEU A 66 -11.01 5.17 7.23
C LEU A 66 -9.89 5.58 8.19
N LEU A 67 -9.96 6.78 8.79
CA LEU A 67 -8.98 7.26 9.78
C LEU A 67 -8.99 6.41 11.05
N GLN A 68 -10.15 5.89 11.45
CA GLN A 68 -10.25 4.98 12.59
C GLN A 68 -9.66 3.59 12.26
N SER A 69 -10.02 3.03 11.12
CA SER A 69 -9.71 1.64 10.75
C SER A 69 -8.27 1.43 10.29
N GLU A 70 -7.55 2.46 9.83
CA GLU A 70 -6.17 2.30 9.35
C GLU A 70 -5.20 1.81 10.45
N GLY A 71 -5.50 2.08 11.72
CA GLY A 71 -4.70 1.60 12.86
C GLY A 71 -4.69 0.08 13.00
N LYS A 72 -5.82 -0.58 12.66
CA LYS A 72 -6.00 -2.03 12.77
C LYS A 72 -5.02 -2.84 11.91
N TYR A 73 -4.53 -2.25 10.82
CA TYR A 73 -3.69 -2.92 9.82
C TYR A 73 -2.23 -2.45 9.87
N MET A 74 -1.84 -1.73 10.92
CA MET A 74 -0.46 -1.27 11.09
C MET A 74 0.47 -2.43 11.41
N LEU A 75 1.61 -2.44 10.74
CA LEU A 75 2.70 -3.39 10.98
C LEU A 75 3.86 -2.68 11.66
N GLY A 76 4.57 -3.37 12.55
CA GLY A 76 5.83 -2.87 13.09
C GLY A 76 6.90 -2.75 11.99
N SER A 77 7.83 -1.80 12.10
CA SER A 77 8.91 -1.66 11.10
C SER A 77 9.83 -2.88 10.99
N ASP A 78 9.80 -3.73 12.02
CA ASP A 78 10.52 -4.97 12.21
C ASP A 78 9.67 -6.22 11.94
N PHE A 79 8.50 -6.10 11.29
CA PHE A 79 7.62 -7.26 11.03
C PHE A 79 8.30 -8.39 10.23
N LEU A 80 9.38 -8.08 9.49
CA LEU A 80 10.19 -9.06 8.76
C LEU A 80 11.19 -9.81 9.66
N SER A 81 11.33 -9.47 10.94
CA SER A 81 12.29 -10.11 11.86
C SER A 81 12.03 -11.59 12.07
N ASN A 82 10.78 -12.05 11.87
CA ASN A 82 10.40 -13.45 11.93
C ASN A 82 10.78 -14.24 10.67
N GLN A 83 11.17 -13.58 9.57
CA GLN A 83 11.58 -14.24 8.34
C GLN A 83 12.99 -14.81 8.47
N ILE A 84 13.23 -15.99 7.87
CA ILE A 84 14.51 -16.71 8.01
C ILE A 84 15.49 -16.33 6.90
N ASP A 85 15.05 -16.42 5.64
CA ASP A 85 15.88 -16.25 4.43
C ASP A 85 15.38 -15.12 3.51
N PHE A 86 14.47 -14.28 4.02
CA PHE A 86 13.85 -13.19 3.28
C PHE A 86 13.97 -11.88 4.06
N ASP A 87 14.72 -10.91 3.52
CA ASP A 87 14.99 -9.64 4.19
C ASP A 87 14.26 -8.43 3.54
N ALA A 88 14.51 -7.24 4.08
CA ALA A 88 13.91 -6.00 3.56
C ALA A 88 14.40 -5.63 2.14
N GLU A 89 15.56 -6.11 1.73
CA GLU A 89 16.09 -5.92 0.37
C GLU A 89 15.39 -6.85 -0.62
N ASP A 90 15.18 -8.12 -0.25
CA ASP A 90 14.38 -9.06 -1.02
C ASP A 90 12.95 -8.54 -1.20
N ARG A 91 12.35 -7.99 -0.14
CA ARG A 91 11.05 -7.30 -0.22
C ARG A 91 11.08 -6.15 -1.21
N THR A 92 12.10 -5.28 -1.15
CA THR A 92 12.25 -4.15 -2.09
C THR A 92 12.22 -4.65 -3.55
N LEU A 93 13.02 -5.67 -3.86
CA LEU A 93 13.11 -6.24 -5.22
C LEU A 93 11.79 -6.87 -5.67
N LEU A 94 11.10 -7.55 -4.75
CA LEU A 94 9.81 -8.17 -5.04
C LEU A 94 8.71 -7.14 -5.28
N VAL A 95 8.63 -6.07 -4.48
CA VAL A 95 7.66 -4.98 -4.68
C VAL A 95 7.88 -4.26 -6.02
N ASP A 96 9.14 -4.00 -6.41
CA ASP A 96 9.45 -3.43 -7.74
C ASP A 96 9.04 -4.40 -8.86
N TRP A 97 9.25 -5.71 -8.68
CA TRP A 97 8.76 -6.73 -9.62
C TRP A 97 7.22 -6.80 -9.68
N ILE A 98 6.52 -6.68 -8.54
CA ILE A 98 5.05 -6.59 -8.50
C ILE A 98 4.58 -5.37 -9.32
N SER A 99 5.25 -4.22 -9.22
CA SER A 99 4.93 -3.03 -10.03
C SER A 99 5.05 -3.28 -11.54
N ARG A 100 6.02 -4.10 -11.97
CA ARG A 100 6.14 -4.56 -13.37
C ARG A 100 4.91 -5.38 -13.78
N CYS A 101 4.53 -6.36 -12.97
CA CYS A 101 3.39 -7.24 -13.23
C CYS A 101 2.09 -6.43 -13.29
N HIS A 102 1.87 -5.57 -12.30
CA HIS A 102 0.77 -4.61 -12.22
C HIS A 102 0.63 -3.79 -13.52
N THR A 103 1.73 -3.18 -13.97
CA THR A 103 1.74 -2.36 -15.19
C THR A 103 1.45 -3.19 -16.44
N ARG A 104 2.05 -4.38 -16.55
CA ARG A 104 1.85 -5.28 -17.70
C ARG A 104 0.40 -5.75 -17.81
N PHE A 105 -0.23 -6.02 -16.69
CA PHE A 105 -1.61 -6.47 -16.61
C PHE A 105 -2.63 -5.32 -16.72
N ASN A 106 -2.15 -4.06 -16.77
CA ASN A 106 -2.97 -2.86 -16.82
C ASN A 106 -4.05 -2.82 -15.72
N LEU A 107 -3.67 -3.21 -14.49
CA LEU A 107 -4.57 -3.20 -13.35
C LEU A 107 -4.73 -1.77 -12.80
N ALA A 108 -5.84 -1.53 -12.11
CA ALA A 108 -6.06 -0.31 -11.34
C ALA A 108 -4.95 -0.07 -10.31
N ASN A 109 -4.64 1.19 -9.97
CA ASN A 109 -3.59 1.50 -9.00
C ASN A 109 -3.94 0.96 -7.60
N GLU A 110 -5.23 0.88 -7.29
CA GLU A 110 -5.80 0.29 -6.10
C GLU A 110 -5.29 -1.14 -5.91
N SER A 111 -5.28 -1.94 -6.98
CA SER A 111 -4.77 -3.31 -6.94
C SER A 111 -3.28 -3.37 -6.55
N PHE A 112 -2.47 -2.36 -6.90
CA PHE A 112 -1.06 -2.33 -6.48
C PHE A 112 -0.95 -2.09 -4.97
N PHE A 113 -1.53 -1.01 -4.45
CA PHE A 113 -1.41 -0.67 -3.03
C PHE A 113 -2.06 -1.72 -2.14
N HIS A 114 -3.21 -2.26 -2.55
CA HIS A 114 -3.87 -3.33 -1.84
C HIS A 114 -3.06 -4.64 -1.90
N CYS A 115 -2.44 -4.97 -3.05
CA CYS A 115 -1.51 -6.09 -3.13
C CYS A 115 -0.38 -5.97 -2.10
N ILE A 116 0.19 -4.78 -1.92
CA ILE A 116 1.26 -4.58 -0.93
C ILE A 116 0.74 -4.76 0.50
N ALA A 117 -0.43 -4.21 0.81
CA ALA A 117 -1.07 -4.39 2.12
C ALA A 117 -1.34 -5.88 2.46
N ILE A 118 -1.89 -6.64 1.51
CA ILE A 118 -2.10 -8.09 1.64
C ILE A 118 -0.77 -8.81 1.83
N PHE A 119 0.22 -8.48 0.99
CA PHE A 119 1.52 -9.12 1.01
C PHE A 119 2.25 -8.95 2.33
N ASP A 120 2.33 -7.73 2.85
CA ASP A 120 3.02 -7.47 4.12
C ASP A 120 2.26 -8.04 5.32
N SER A 121 0.92 -7.97 5.30
CA SER A 121 0.09 -8.59 6.32
C SER A 121 0.31 -10.10 6.37
N TYR A 122 0.43 -10.76 5.22
CA TYR A 122 0.73 -12.18 5.14
C TYR A 122 2.14 -12.51 5.66
N LEU A 123 3.16 -11.75 5.24
CA LEU A 123 4.53 -11.91 5.72
C LEU A 123 4.69 -11.69 7.23
N SER A 124 3.82 -10.89 7.85
CA SER A 124 3.85 -10.69 9.31
C SER A 124 3.40 -11.92 10.09
N ARG A 125 2.67 -12.85 9.46
CA ARG A 125 2.04 -14.03 10.09
C ARG A 125 2.64 -15.36 9.64
N VAL A 126 3.26 -15.40 8.46
CA VAL A 126 3.77 -16.62 7.84
C VAL A 126 5.23 -16.44 7.42
N VAL A 127 6.08 -17.39 7.81
CA VAL A 127 7.45 -17.49 7.30
C VAL A 127 7.39 -17.96 5.85
N VAL A 128 7.85 -17.13 4.92
CA VAL A 128 7.81 -17.41 3.49
C VAL A 128 9.23 -17.70 3.00
N PRO A 129 9.51 -18.91 2.49
CA PRO A 129 10.80 -19.21 1.90
C PRO A 129 11.11 -18.26 0.74
N LYS A 130 12.36 -17.82 0.61
CA LYS A 130 12.80 -16.93 -0.46
C LYS A 130 12.45 -17.44 -1.86
N ALA A 131 12.53 -18.77 -2.06
CA ALA A 131 12.16 -19.42 -3.33
C ALA A 131 10.66 -19.24 -3.70
N SER A 132 9.78 -19.02 -2.71
CA SER A 132 8.33 -18.93 -2.89
C SER A 132 7.81 -17.48 -2.88
N ASN A 133 8.66 -16.49 -2.64
CA ASN A 133 8.24 -15.10 -2.43
C ASN A 133 7.47 -14.50 -3.63
N ARG A 134 7.87 -14.84 -4.87
CA ARG A 134 7.20 -14.40 -6.10
C ARG A 134 5.84 -15.06 -6.30
N LEU A 135 5.70 -16.33 -5.91
CA LEU A 135 4.42 -17.01 -5.91
C LEU A 135 3.45 -16.31 -4.95
N VAL A 136 3.88 -16.01 -3.73
CA VAL A 136 3.07 -15.23 -2.77
C VAL A 136 2.73 -13.86 -3.35
N GLY A 137 3.72 -13.12 -3.86
CA GLY A 137 3.50 -11.78 -4.43
C GLY A 137 2.51 -11.75 -5.61
N ILE A 138 2.57 -12.72 -6.52
CA ILE A 138 1.63 -12.79 -7.65
C ILE A 138 0.22 -13.17 -7.19
N CYS A 139 0.10 -14.01 -6.14
CA CYS A 139 -1.19 -14.38 -5.56
C CYS A 139 -1.82 -13.19 -4.83
N CYS A 140 -1.04 -12.41 -4.07
CA CYS A 140 -1.50 -11.16 -3.49
C CYS A 140 -2.01 -10.19 -4.56
N LEU A 141 -1.31 -10.08 -5.70
CA LEU A 141 -1.74 -9.25 -6.82
C LEU A 141 -3.03 -9.78 -7.47
N PHE A 142 -3.18 -11.10 -7.56
CA PHE A 142 -4.38 -11.74 -8.09
C PHE A 142 -5.59 -11.50 -7.19
N ILE A 143 -5.43 -11.64 -5.87
CA ILE A 143 -6.47 -11.34 -4.87
C ILE A 143 -6.84 -9.85 -4.95
N ALA A 144 -5.86 -8.95 -4.94
CA ALA A 144 -6.11 -7.51 -5.03
C ALA A 144 -6.79 -7.11 -6.35
N ALA A 145 -6.43 -7.76 -7.46
CA ALA A 145 -7.11 -7.55 -8.75
C ALA A 145 -8.57 -8.00 -8.70
N LYS A 146 -8.87 -9.16 -8.12
CA LYS A 146 -10.26 -9.64 -7.93
C LYS A 146 -11.08 -8.72 -7.04
N TYR A 147 -10.44 -8.09 -6.05
CA TYR A 147 -11.10 -7.21 -5.11
C TYR A 147 -11.41 -5.82 -5.70
N GLU A 148 -10.47 -5.25 -6.46
CA GLU A 148 -10.52 -3.82 -6.81
C GLU A 148 -11.16 -3.49 -8.17
N GLN A 149 -11.31 -4.45 -9.08
CA GLN A 149 -11.76 -4.14 -10.44
C GLN A 149 -12.63 -5.25 -11.04
N SER A 150 -13.58 -4.83 -11.87
CA SER A 150 -14.55 -5.74 -12.51
C SER A 150 -13.93 -6.68 -13.53
N TYR A 151 -12.83 -6.26 -14.18
CA TYR A 151 -12.16 -7.02 -15.22
C TYR A 151 -10.73 -7.30 -14.82
N ILE A 152 -10.38 -8.58 -14.73
CA ILE A 152 -9.04 -9.04 -14.39
C ILE A 152 -8.49 -9.93 -15.52
N PRO A 153 -7.16 -9.98 -15.72
CA PRO A 153 -6.57 -10.98 -16.60
C PRO A 153 -6.91 -12.39 -16.13
N SER A 154 -7.00 -13.33 -17.09
CA SER A 154 -7.20 -14.74 -16.73
C SER A 154 -6.02 -15.29 -15.92
N LEU A 155 -6.28 -16.30 -15.08
CA LEU A 155 -5.24 -17.00 -14.28
C LEU A 155 -4.03 -17.44 -15.11
N ARG A 156 -4.23 -17.69 -16.42
CA ARG A 156 -3.15 -17.99 -17.36
C ARG A 156 -2.10 -16.88 -17.43
N HIS A 157 -2.48 -15.61 -17.41
CA HIS A 157 -1.54 -14.49 -17.43
C HIS A 157 -0.69 -14.43 -16.15
N PHE A 158 -1.27 -14.79 -14.99
CA PHE A 158 -0.55 -14.85 -13.71
C PHE A 158 0.44 -16.02 -13.70
N VAL A 159 0.04 -17.19 -14.22
CA VAL A 159 0.98 -18.31 -14.45
C VAL A 159 2.10 -17.89 -15.40
N GLU A 160 1.77 -17.28 -16.54
CA GLU A 160 2.77 -16.81 -17.51
C GLU A 160 3.76 -15.82 -16.90
N ALA A 161 3.30 -14.90 -16.04
CA ALA A 161 4.16 -13.96 -15.34
C ALA A 161 5.14 -14.64 -14.36
N LEU A 162 4.73 -15.71 -13.67
CA LEU A 162 5.65 -16.51 -12.84
C LEU A 162 6.67 -17.28 -13.68
N THR A 163 6.23 -17.86 -14.79
CA THR A 163 7.08 -18.72 -15.63
C THR A 163 8.12 -17.98 -16.47
N GLN A 164 7.95 -16.67 -16.67
CA GLN A 164 8.88 -15.82 -17.41
C GLN A 164 10.02 -15.26 -16.55
N VAL A 165 10.11 -15.71 -15.30
CA VAL A 165 11.18 -15.33 -14.36
C VAL A 165 12.19 -16.47 -14.23
N ASP A 166 13.34 -16.17 -13.64
CA ASP A 166 14.48 -17.06 -13.46
C ASP A 166 14.08 -18.49 -13.04
N PRO A 167 14.57 -19.55 -13.73
CA PRO A 167 14.24 -20.94 -13.46
C PRO A 167 14.36 -21.39 -12.00
N GLU A 168 15.22 -20.76 -11.21
CA GLU A 168 15.46 -21.09 -9.80
C GLU A 168 14.22 -20.86 -8.91
N PHE A 169 13.27 -20.01 -9.34
CA PHE A 169 12.07 -19.65 -8.57
C PHE A 169 10.80 -20.31 -9.13
N LEU A 170 10.96 -21.29 -10.01
CA LEU A 170 9.84 -22.01 -10.59
C LEU A 170 9.31 -23.06 -9.61
N VAL A 171 7.99 -23.26 -9.64
CA VAL A 171 7.35 -24.35 -8.91
C VAL A 171 7.91 -25.68 -9.42
N ASN A 172 8.53 -26.46 -8.54
CA ASN A 172 9.02 -27.81 -8.85
C ASN A 172 7.85 -28.67 -9.38
N CYS A 173 7.90 -29.07 -10.65
CA CYS A 173 6.85 -29.90 -11.26
C CYS A 173 6.83 -31.28 -10.60
N LYS A 174 5.66 -31.64 -10.05
CA LYS A 174 5.37 -32.97 -9.47
C LYS A 174 4.78 -33.94 -10.49
N CYS A 175 4.74 -33.54 -11.75
CA CYS A 175 4.08 -34.22 -12.84
C CYS A 175 4.95 -35.38 -13.36
N GLU A 176 4.36 -36.55 -13.60
CA GLU A 176 5.08 -37.67 -14.23
C GLU A 176 5.56 -37.29 -15.64
N GLY A 177 6.84 -37.56 -15.91
CA GLY A 177 7.52 -37.19 -17.15
C GLY A 177 8.52 -36.05 -16.94
N ASN A 178 9.79 -36.34 -17.21
CA ASN A 178 10.94 -35.45 -17.04
C ASN A 178 10.84 -34.25 -18.01
N ARG A 179 10.04 -33.24 -17.67
CA ARG A 179 9.93 -31.98 -18.42
C ARG A 179 10.85 -30.96 -17.77
N SER A 180 11.85 -30.52 -18.52
CA SER A 180 12.67 -29.36 -18.17
C SER A 180 11.82 -28.09 -18.30
N GLY A 181 11.44 -27.46 -17.18
CA GLY A 181 10.75 -26.16 -17.18
C GLY A 181 9.43 -26.14 -16.41
N PRO A 182 8.79 -24.95 -16.32
CA PRO A 182 7.61 -24.76 -15.49
C PRO A 182 6.37 -25.40 -16.12
N CYS A 183 5.72 -26.30 -15.36
CA CYS A 183 4.48 -26.91 -15.77
C CYS A 183 3.30 -25.99 -15.45
N TYR A 184 2.51 -25.62 -16.47
CA TYR A 184 1.29 -24.83 -16.29
C TYR A 184 0.35 -25.40 -15.21
N ARG A 185 0.16 -26.73 -15.17
CA ARG A 185 -0.73 -27.39 -14.20
C ARG A 185 -0.26 -27.15 -12.77
N CYS A 186 1.01 -27.45 -12.46
CA CYS A 186 1.55 -27.27 -11.12
C CYS A 186 1.65 -25.80 -10.71
N SER A 187 1.99 -24.90 -11.63
CA SER A 187 1.97 -23.46 -11.34
C SER A 187 0.55 -22.96 -11.06
N ARG A 188 -0.45 -23.46 -11.79
CA ARG A 188 -1.86 -23.13 -11.57
C ARG A 188 -2.34 -23.61 -10.20
N GLU A 189 -2.05 -24.87 -9.87
CA GLU A 189 -2.37 -25.45 -8.55
C GLU A 189 -1.70 -24.66 -7.42
N ALA A 190 -0.39 -24.38 -7.55
CA ALA A 190 0.34 -23.59 -6.57
C ALA A 190 -0.25 -22.19 -6.36
N ILE A 191 -0.72 -21.51 -7.41
CA ILE A 191 -1.40 -20.21 -7.26
C ILE A 191 -2.71 -20.37 -6.48
N ILE A 192 -3.49 -21.40 -6.76
CA ILE A 192 -4.78 -21.64 -6.07
C ILE A 192 -4.54 -21.96 -4.60
N ASP A 193 -3.62 -22.88 -4.30
CA ASP A 193 -3.29 -23.29 -2.93
C ASP A 193 -2.72 -22.11 -2.13
N THR A 194 -1.88 -21.29 -2.75
CA THR A 194 -1.29 -20.10 -2.10
C THR A 194 -2.35 -19.01 -1.89
N GLU A 195 -3.23 -18.80 -2.85
CA GLU A 195 -4.36 -17.88 -2.72
C GLU A 195 -5.26 -18.27 -1.53
N GLU A 196 -5.62 -19.55 -1.42
CA GLU A 196 -6.40 -20.08 -0.30
C GLU A 196 -5.68 -19.85 1.04
N SER A 197 -4.37 -20.17 1.11
CA SER A 197 -3.54 -19.94 2.28
C SER A 197 -3.52 -18.47 2.70
N ILE A 198 -3.37 -17.54 1.75
CA ILE A 198 -3.36 -16.09 2.02
C ILE A 198 -4.72 -15.65 2.59
N LEU A 199 -5.82 -16.04 1.95
CA LEU A 199 -7.17 -15.64 2.38
C LEU A 199 -7.51 -16.16 3.78
N HIS A 200 -7.17 -17.41 4.07
CA HIS A 200 -7.35 -17.99 5.41
C HIS A 200 -6.45 -17.34 6.46
N THR A 201 -5.18 -17.11 6.16
CA THR A 201 -4.24 -16.43 7.08
C THR A 201 -4.69 -15.01 7.44
N LEU A 202 -5.40 -14.35 6.53
CA LEU A 202 -5.92 -13.01 6.70
C LEU A 202 -7.36 -12.96 7.21
N ASP A 203 -7.98 -14.11 7.52
CA ASP A 203 -9.40 -14.21 7.92
C ASP A 203 -10.35 -13.47 6.97
N PHE A 204 -10.00 -13.46 5.67
CA PHE A 204 -10.69 -12.71 4.61
C PHE A 204 -10.83 -11.19 4.90
N GLN A 205 -10.03 -10.62 5.81
CA GLN A 205 -10.02 -9.21 6.15
C GLN A 205 -9.23 -8.39 5.11
N LEU A 206 -9.84 -8.16 3.95
CA LEU A 206 -9.22 -7.46 2.81
C LEU A 206 -9.61 -5.96 2.74
N ALA A 207 -10.53 -5.46 3.56
CA ALA A 207 -10.94 -4.05 3.49
C ALA A 207 -9.93 -3.09 4.17
N MET A 208 -8.65 -3.16 3.77
CA MET A 208 -7.55 -2.40 4.37
C MET A 208 -7.46 -1.00 3.75
N PRO A 209 -7.50 0.09 4.54
CA PRO A 209 -7.20 1.43 4.04
C PRO A 209 -5.76 1.49 3.51
N THR A 210 -5.57 2.03 2.31
CA THR A 210 -4.24 2.14 1.69
C THR A 210 -3.78 3.59 1.57
N ILE A 211 -2.49 3.80 1.32
CA ILE A 211 -1.93 5.13 1.05
C ILE A 211 -2.71 5.82 -0.08
N LEU A 212 -3.06 5.07 -1.14
CA LEU A 212 -3.77 5.61 -2.29
C LEU A 212 -5.16 6.14 -1.95
N THR A 213 -5.87 5.49 -1.02
CA THR A 213 -7.21 5.89 -0.57
C THR A 213 -7.19 7.34 -0.07
N PHE A 214 -6.28 7.64 0.84
CA PHE A 214 -6.10 8.99 1.39
C PHE A 214 -5.44 9.95 0.38
N LEU A 215 -4.46 9.47 -0.40
CA LEU A 215 -3.74 10.28 -1.37
C LEU A 215 -4.67 10.92 -2.41
N ARG A 216 -5.66 10.17 -2.89
CA ARG A 216 -6.65 10.69 -3.84
C ARG A 216 -7.52 11.77 -3.24
N ARG A 217 -7.98 11.56 -2.01
CA ARG A 217 -8.78 12.53 -1.26
C ARG A 217 -8.01 13.84 -1.10
N TYR A 218 -6.76 13.77 -0.63
CA TYR A 218 -5.92 14.95 -0.45
C TYR A 218 -5.55 15.64 -1.76
N ALA A 219 -5.26 14.89 -2.83
CA ALA A 219 -4.98 15.46 -4.14
C ALA A 219 -6.18 16.24 -4.71
N ARG A 220 -7.41 15.79 -4.41
CA ARG A 220 -8.64 16.49 -4.75
C ARG A 220 -8.83 17.76 -3.91
N ILE A 221 -8.70 17.65 -2.58
CA ILE A 221 -8.80 18.79 -1.64
C ILE A 221 -7.84 19.92 -2.05
N SER A 222 -6.64 19.55 -2.50
CA SER A 222 -5.60 20.50 -2.92
C SER A 222 -5.66 20.91 -4.39
N GLU A 223 -6.70 20.50 -5.13
CA GLU A 223 -6.91 20.81 -6.55
C GLU A 223 -5.65 20.57 -7.40
N MET A 224 -4.97 19.44 -7.16
CA MET A 224 -3.70 19.15 -7.81
C MET A 224 -3.86 18.87 -9.30
N LYS A 225 -3.10 19.62 -10.11
CA LYS A 225 -2.94 19.34 -11.54
C LYS A 225 -2.27 17.98 -11.75
N ASN A 226 -2.53 17.36 -12.91
CA ASN A 226 -2.07 16.01 -13.24
C ASN A 226 -0.58 15.76 -12.96
N ARG A 227 0.31 16.66 -13.37
CA ARG A 227 1.75 16.51 -13.13
C ARG A 227 2.07 16.41 -11.62
N ASP A 228 1.55 17.35 -10.83
CA ASP A 228 1.80 17.40 -9.39
C ASP A 228 1.18 16.16 -8.71
N ARG A 229 0.00 15.74 -9.16
CA ARG A 229 -0.64 14.50 -8.72
C ARG A 229 0.27 13.30 -9.00
N TYR A 230 0.80 13.16 -10.21
CA TYR A 230 1.70 12.05 -10.54
C TYR A 230 3.03 12.09 -9.77
N ILE A 231 3.54 13.27 -9.38
CA ILE A 231 4.67 13.37 -8.44
C ILE A 231 4.30 12.71 -7.10
N ALA A 232 3.13 13.03 -6.53
CA ALA A 232 2.70 12.45 -5.27
C ALA A 232 2.47 10.94 -5.38
N PHE A 233 1.88 10.46 -6.49
CA PHE A 233 1.64 9.05 -6.75
C PHE A 233 2.96 8.27 -6.89
N TYR A 234 3.92 8.81 -7.65
CA TYR A 234 5.24 8.21 -7.77
C TYR A 234 5.96 8.09 -6.42
N ILE A 235 5.94 9.16 -5.61
CA ILE A 235 6.52 9.14 -4.26
C ILE A 235 5.85 8.09 -3.37
N SER A 236 4.52 7.94 -3.46
CA SER A 236 3.78 6.93 -2.69
C SER A 236 4.13 5.49 -3.11
N GLU A 237 4.34 5.23 -4.41
CA GLU A 237 4.81 3.91 -4.87
C GLU A 237 6.27 3.65 -4.47
N LEU A 238 7.15 4.65 -4.52
CA LEU A 238 8.51 4.52 -3.96
C LEU A 238 8.48 4.21 -2.46
N SER A 239 7.53 4.79 -1.72
CA SER A 239 7.40 4.55 -0.29
C SER A 239 7.03 3.10 0.02
N CYS A 240 6.31 2.42 -0.87
CA CYS A 240 5.98 1.00 -0.73
C CYS A 240 7.20 0.07 -0.81
N LEU A 241 8.35 0.54 -1.33
CA LEU A 241 9.57 -0.27 -1.46
C LEU A 241 10.26 -0.55 -0.11
N THR A 242 10.08 0.32 0.89
CA THR A 242 10.80 0.23 2.17
C THR A 242 9.87 -0.15 3.32
N THR A 243 10.42 -0.83 4.33
CA THR A 243 9.70 -1.09 5.58
C THR A 243 9.80 0.07 6.59
N SER A 244 10.75 1.00 6.39
CA SER A 244 10.95 2.14 7.29
C SER A 244 9.76 3.10 7.37
N ILE A 245 8.87 3.06 6.36
CA ILE A 245 7.67 3.89 6.29
C ILE A 245 6.55 3.39 7.23
N PHE A 246 6.57 2.12 7.67
CA PHE A 246 5.52 1.52 8.51
C PHE A 246 5.38 2.14 9.91
N LYS A 247 6.30 3.02 10.31
CA LYS A 247 6.14 3.85 11.52
C LYS A 247 5.07 4.95 11.38
N PHE A 248 4.53 5.15 10.18
CA PHE A 248 3.47 6.11 9.88
C PHE A 248 2.23 5.40 9.34
N LYS A 249 1.06 5.93 9.65
CA LYS A 249 -0.21 5.44 9.13
C LYS A 249 -0.35 5.73 7.62
N PRO A 250 -1.14 4.94 6.87
CA PRO A 250 -1.41 5.21 5.45
C PRO A 250 -1.84 6.64 5.14
N SER A 251 -2.69 7.24 5.97
CA SER A 251 -3.14 8.64 5.84
C SER A 251 -2.02 9.65 6.08
N GLU A 252 -1.12 9.41 7.03
CA GLU A 252 0.08 10.23 7.28
C GLU A 252 1.04 10.19 6.10
N ILE A 253 1.28 8.98 5.55
CA ILE A 253 2.14 8.78 4.39
C ILE A 253 1.57 9.54 3.18
N ALA A 254 0.26 9.44 2.95
CA ALA A 254 -0.42 10.17 1.90
C ALA A 254 -0.28 11.69 2.07
N ALA A 255 -0.46 12.22 3.28
CA ALA A 255 -0.29 13.64 3.59
C ALA A 255 1.14 14.10 3.28
N GLY A 256 2.15 13.33 3.71
CA GLY A 256 3.56 13.58 3.40
C GLY A 256 3.86 13.57 1.90
N CYS A 257 3.26 12.67 1.12
CA CYS A 257 3.43 12.61 -0.33
C CYS A 257 2.88 13.86 -1.04
N ILE A 258 1.71 14.34 -0.59
CA ILE A 258 1.07 15.56 -1.10
C ILE A 258 1.92 16.78 -0.75
N ALA A 259 2.32 16.91 0.52
CA ALA A 259 3.16 18.01 0.98
C ALA A 259 4.51 18.05 0.26
N MET A 260 5.14 16.89 0.04
CA MET A 260 6.39 16.79 -0.73
C MET A 260 6.19 17.18 -2.20
N SER A 261 5.12 16.71 -2.84
CA SER A 261 4.80 17.10 -4.22
C SER A 261 4.60 18.61 -4.36
N ARG A 262 3.84 19.22 -3.43
CA ARG A 262 3.64 20.68 -3.37
C ARG A 262 4.94 21.44 -3.16
N ARG A 263 5.82 20.97 -2.27
CA ARG A 263 7.16 21.54 -2.07
C ARG A 263 8.01 21.50 -3.35
N LEU A 264 8.07 20.34 -4.01
CA LEU A 264 8.84 20.16 -5.26
C LEU A 264 8.34 21.05 -6.40
N THR A 265 7.06 21.45 -6.34
CA THR A 265 6.41 22.31 -7.32
C THR A 265 6.28 23.77 -6.87
N ARG A 266 6.98 24.14 -5.78
CA ARG A 266 7.04 25.49 -5.20
C ARG A 266 5.69 26.06 -4.77
N LYS A 267 4.78 25.19 -4.34
CA LYS A 267 3.51 25.54 -3.69
C LYS A 267 3.67 25.51 -2.17
N PRO A 268 2.77 26.18 -1.41
CA PRO A 268 2.69 26.00 0.04
C PRO A 268 2.55 24.51 0.38
N THR A 269 3.36 24.02 1.32
CA THR A 269 3.46 22.60 1.70
C THR A 269 2.15 22.03 2.20
N TRP A 270 1.50 22.75 3.10
CA TRP A 270 0.23 22.36 3.72
C TRP A 270 -0.58 23.63 3.99
N ASP A 271 -1.86 23.63 3.65
CA ASP A 271 -2.77 24.78 3.82
C ASP A 271 -3.94 24.44 4.77
N GLU A 272 -4.66 25.46 5.22
CA GLU A 272 -5.77 25.33 6.17
C GLU A 272 -6.87 24.40 5.64
N THR A 273 -7.10 24.38 4.33
CA THR A 273 -8.06 23.49 3.68
C THR A 273 -7.65 22.03 3.84
N LEU A 274 -6.38 21.70 3.56
CA LEU A 274 -5.84 20.37 3.80
C LEU A 274 -5.90 19.99 5.28
N GLU A 275 -5.60 20.90 6.20
CA GLU A 275 -5.70 20.66 7.64
C GLU A 275 -7.13 20.33 8.06
N LYS A 276 -8.11 21.14 7.63
CA LYS A 276 -9.55 20.94 7.88
C LYS A 276 -10.02 19.55 7.43
N TYR A 277 -9.67 19.13 6.22
CA TYR A 277 -10.24 17.92 5.61
C TYR A 277 -9.41 16.65 5.82
N SER A 278 -8.19 16.76 6.37
CA SER A 278 -7.34 15.60 6.68
C SER A 278 -7.19 15.32 8.17
N GLY A 279 -7.33 16.35 9.01
CA GLY A 279 -7.01 16.30 10.43
C GLY A 279 -5.51 16.41 10.75
N TYR A 280 -4.64 16.60 9.75
CA TYR A 280 -3.19 16.75 9.93
C TYR A 280 -2.74 18.20 9.87
N THR A 281 -1.84 18.58 10.75
CA THR A 281 -1.19 19.90 10.74
C THR A 281 0.05 19.91 9.84
N GLU A 282 0.57 21.09 9.50
CA GLU A 282 1.85 21.17 8.78
C GLU A 282 2.99 20.49 9.57
N SER A 283 2.97 20.55 10.90
CA SER A 283 3.97 19.92 11.77
C SER A 283 4.00 18.40 11.61
N ASP A 284 2.82 17.78 11.50
CA ASP A 284 2.70 16.34 11.32
C ASP A 284 3.31 15.91 9.98
N THR A 285 3.03 16.65 8.91
CA THR A 285 3.57 16.36 7.57
C THR A 285 5.10 16.47 7.50
N LYS A 286 5.73 17.36 8.29
CA LYS A 286 7.20 17.56 8.27
C LYS A 286 7.96 16.28 8.64
N LYS A 287 7.45 15.49 9.60
CA LYS A 287 8.07 14.22 10.02
C LYS A 287 8.07 13.20 8.88
N VAL A 288 6.93 13.04 8.23
CA VAL A 288 6.76 12.10 7.11
C VAL A 288 7.57 12.57 5.89
N MET A 289 7.57 13.88 5.61
CA MET A 289 8.37 14.46 4.53
C MET A 289 9.88 14.21 4.69
N ALA A 290 10.39 14.19 5.92
CA ALA A 290 11.79 13.86 6.17
C ALA A 290 12.09 12.40 5.79
N GLU A 291 11.22 11.46 6.16
CA GLU A 291 11.34 10.05 5.75
C GLU A 291 11.22 9.88 4.23
N ILE A 292 10.22 10.53 3.61
CA ILE A 292 10.05 10.55 2.16
C ILE A 292 11.29 11.09 1.45
N SER A 293 11.93 12.14 1.98
CA SER A 293 13.17 12.66 1.43
C SER A 293 14.29 11.61 1.44
N THR A 294 14.39 10.83 2.53
CA THR A 294 15.34 9.70 2.64
C THR A 294 15.02 8.61 1.61
N ILE A 295 13.74 8.25 1.46
CA ILE A 295 13.27 7.27 0.47
C ILE A 295 13.61 7.72 -0.96
N MET A 296 13.32 8.99 -1.29
CA MET A 296 13.66 9.57 -2.60
C MET A 296 15.16 9.52 -2.86
N LYS A 297 16.00 9.92 -1.90
CA LYS A 297 17.46 9.85 -2.01
C LYS A 297 17.95 8.40 -2.22
N LYS A 298 17.31 7.44 -1.55
CA LYS A 298 17.67 6.02 -1.63
C LYS A 298 17.27 5.39 -2.96
N TYR A 299 16.09 5.72 -3.51
CA TYR A 299 15.48 4.97 -4.61
C TYR A 299 15.37 5.71 -5.94
N ALA A 300 15.39 7.05 -5.98
CA ALA A 300 15.18 7.82 -7.21
C ALA A 300 16.20 7.52 -8.32
N CYS A 301 17.43 7.10 -7.95
CA CYS A 301 18.48 6.71 -8.88
C CYS A 301 18.87 5.22 -8.77
N ASN A 302 18.15 4.44 -7.95
CA ASN A 302 18.55 3.08 -7.59
C ASN A 302 18.08 2.05 -8.62
N PRO A 303 18.93 1.07 -9.01
CA PRO A 303 18.52 -0.02 -9.89
C PRO A 303 17.49 -0.98 -9.26
N LYS A 304 17.36 -1.00 -7.92
CA LYS A 304 16.36 -1.82 -7.20
C LYS A 304 14.93 -1.28 -7.33
N ALA A 305 14.76 -0.05 -7.81
CA ALA A 305 13.46 0.59 -8.06
C ALA A 305 13.19 0.77 -9.57
N ARG A 306 13.74 -0.14 -10.39
CA ARG A 306 13.81 0.01 -11.85
C ARG A 306 12.44 0.11 -12.49
N TYR A 307 11.50 -0.75 -12.12
CA TYR A 307 10.21 -0.82 -12.80
C TYR A 307 9.30 0.33 -12.39
N ILE A 308 9.27 0.71 -11.12
CA ILE A 308 8.54 1.91 -10.66
C ILE A 308 9.09 3.15 -11.36
N ARG A 309 10.43 3.33 -11.40
CA ARG A 309 11.05 4.47 -12.10
C ARG A 309 10.69 4.51 -13.58
N ARG A 310 10.75 3.36 -14.26
CA ARG A 310 10.42 3.22 -15.69
C ARG A 310 8.93 3.45 -15.98
N LYS A 311 8.04 3.07 -15.06
CA LYS A 311 6.60 3.37 -15.17
C LYS A 311 6.43 4.89 -15.25
N TYR A 312 6.95 5.62 -14.26
CA TYR A 312 6.78 7.06 -14.14
C TYR A 312 7.71 7.93 -15.00
N SER A 313 8.60 7.31 -15.79
CA SER A 313 9.44 8.03 -16.77
C SER A 313 8.73 8.28 -18.09
N GLN A 314 7.57 7.64 -18.31
CA GLN A 314 6.78 7.83 -19.54
C GLN A 314 6.17 9.24 -19.53
N GLU A 315 6.62 10.09 -20.45
CA GLU A 315 6.21 11.50 -20.51
C GLU A 315 4.74 11.67 -20.92
N ASP A 316 4.28 10.85 -21.85
CA ASP A 316 2.92 10.82 -22.38
C ASP A 316 1.88 10.44 -21.32
N ARG A 317 2.20 9.50 -20.44
CA ARG A 317 1.27 8.98 -19.44
C ARG A 317 1.45 9.58 -18.05
N PHE A 318 2.69 9.83 -17.64
CA PHE A 318 3.05 10.22 -16.27
C PHE A 318 3.92 11.47 -16.19
N TYR A 319 4.02 12.27 -17.28
CA TYR A 319 4.77 13.53 -17.32
C TYR A 319 6.26 13.40 -16.98
N GLY A 320 6.85 12.20 -17.08
CA GLY A 320 8.27 11.98 -16.81
C GLY A 320 8.67 12.33 -15.37
N VAL A 321 7.76 12.27 -14.41
CA VAL A 321 7.98 12.75 -13.04
C VAL A 321 9.11 12.02 -12.31
N SER A 322 9.40 10.76 -12.68
CA SER A 322 10.55 10.05 -12.11
C SER A 322 11.88 10.65 -12.56
N LEU A 323 11.99 11.11 -13.81
CA LEU A 323 13.18 11.78 -14.36
C LEU A 323 13.41 13.15 -13.70
N MET A 324 12.32 13.89 -13.46
CA MET A 324 12.36 15.13 -12.70
C MET A 324 12.92 14.90 -11.30
N ILE A 325 12.39 13.91 -10.57
CA ILE A 325 12.83 13.61 -9.21
C ILE A 325 14.27 13.09 -9.18
N GLU A 326 14.68 12.25 -10.12
CA GLU A 326 16.06 11.81 -10.29
C GLU A 326 17.03 13.01 -10.44
N THR A 327 16.64 14.00 -11.24
CA THR A 327 17.42 15.24 -11.41
C THR A 327 17.53 16.02 -10.10
N VAL A 328 16.40 16.21 -9.40
CA VAL A 328 16.36 16.93 -8.10
C VAL A 328 17.24 16.24 -7.05
N VAL A 329 17.14 14.91 -6.95
CA VAL A 329 17.93 14.12 -5.99
C VAL A 329 19.42 14.19 -6.32
N THR A 330 19.78 14.06 -7.60
CA THR A 330 21.18 14.14 -8.05
C THR A 330 21.78 15.52 -7.74
N GLN A 331 21.03 16.60 -7.98
CA GLN A 331 21.45 17.96 -7.62
C GLN A 331 21.65 18.10 -6.09
N ALA A 332 20.72 17.60 -5.28
CA ALA A 332 20.84 17.66 -3.83
C ALA A 332 22.07 16.90 -3.30
N LEU A 333 22.37 15.72 -3.86
CA LEU A 333 23.53 14.92 -3.46
C LEU A 333 24.87 15.58 -3.85
N THR A 334 24.92 16.27 -5.00
CA THR A 334 26.12 16.99 -5.45
C THR A 334 26.40 18.27 -4.66
N LEU A 335 25.37 18.94 -4.12
CA LEU A 335 25.54 20.10 -3.24
C LEU A 335 26.13 19.70 -1.89
N ASN A 336 25.59 18.65 -1.26
CA ASN A 336 26.08 18.17 0.04
C ASN A 336 27.54 17.69 0.00
N THR A 337 28.01 17.16 -1.13
CA THR A 337 29.42 16.75 -1.31
C THR A 337 30.38 17.91 -1.53
N LYS A 338 29.88 19.08 -1.92
CA LYS A 338 30.66 20.32 -2.03
C LYS A 338 30.75 21.07 -0.71
N GLU A 339 29.74 20.98 0.14
CA GLU A 339 29.74 21.59 1.49
C GLU A 339 30.55 20.78 2.51
N ALA A 340 30.80 19.50 2.24
CA ALA A 340 31.62 18.61 3.07
C ALA A 340 33.12 18.60 2.71
N LYS A 341 33.54 19.40 1.73
CA LYS A 341 34.94 19.62 1.33
C LYS A 341 35.31 21.06 1.62
#